data_AF-A0AAN6DWT8-F1
#
_entry.id   AF-A0AAN6DWT8-F1
#
_cell.length_a   1.000
_cell.length_b   1.000
_cell.length_c   1.000
_cell.angle_alpha   90.00
_cell.angle_beta   90.00
_cell.angle_gamma   90.00
#
_symmetry.space_group_name_H-M   'P 1'
#
loop_
_entity.id
_entity.type
_entity.pdbx_description
1 polymer ?
#
loop_
_entity_poly.entity_id
_entity_poly.type
_entity_poly.pdbx_seq_one_letter_code
_entity_poly.pdbx_strand_id
1 'polypeptide(L)'
;MNRILLVFVGFDIAFLLCAVLHLLIPLYTRASVPTSNVSNVASNLLLGHCPLTASEINSIIMFATFLLSIPSIFMKRNRVFLHLHIVGVIAAALFTLAIGVAIWFSTLQVHKNLGPVWNAQTPAIQSLLQQKFQCCGYTNPALFVKDATCINAATAARLGPCSTPLGVYANRFLDIVFTTFFGFVAVDMMLLLSALCLVKDRKEKERYKLIDEKRGWGSI
;
A
#
# COMPACT_ATOMS: atom_id res chain seq x y z
N MET A 1 21.39 25.63 5.51
CA MET A 1 20.98 24.22 5.76
C MET A 1 21.76 23.31 4.82
N ASN A 2 22.24 22.14 5.28
CA ASN A 2 22.98 21.21 4.41
C ASN A 2 22.04 20.69 3.30
N ARG A 3 22.46 20.71 2.02
CA ARG A 3 21.67 20.18 0.90
C ARG A 3 21.28 18.71 1.12
N ILE A 4 22.19 17.92 1.71
CA ILE A 4 21.94 16.50 2.04
C ILE A 4 20.84 16.36 3.09
N LEU A 5 20.81 17.24 4.09
CA LEU A 5 19.77 17.25 5.11
C LEU A 5 18.40 17.62 4.51
N LEU A 6 18.36 18.55 3.57
CA LEU A 6 17.12 18.95 2.89
C LEU A 6 16.55 17.79 2.07
N VAL A 7 17.38 17.07 1.32
CA VAL A 7 16.96 15.88 0.57
C VAL A 7 16.41 14.79 1.50
N PHE A 8 17.11 14.52 2.62
CA PHE A 8 16.62 13.60 3.65
C PHE A 8 15.25 14.00 4.18
N VAL A 9 15.07 15.26 4.59
CA VAL A 9 13.78 15.77 5.09
C VAL A 9 12.69 15.67 4.02
N GLY A 10 13.00 15.93 2.75
CA GLY A 10 12.05 15.79 1.64
C GLY A 10 11.53 14.36 1.49
N PHE A 11 12.43 13.37 1.51
CA PHE A 11 12.02 11.96 1.45
C PHE A 11 11.36 11.47 2.73
N ASP A 12 11.73 12.00 3.89
CA ASP A 12 11.10 11.68 5.18
C ASP A 12 9.64 12.17 5.23
N ILE A 13 9.34 13.33 4.64
CA ILE A 13 7.96 13.80 4.43
C ILE A 13 7.21 12.91 3.44
N ALA A 14 7.84 12.51 2.32
CA ALA A 14 7.21 11.59 1.37
C ALA A 14 6.89 10.23 2.02
N PHE A 15 7.78 9.72 2.86
CA PHE A 15 7.57 8.51 3.66
C PHE A 15 6.40 8.67 4.64
N LEU A 16 6.30 9.81 5.32
CA LEU A 16 5.15 10.12 6.19
C LEU A 16 3.84 10.13 5.40
N LEU A 17 3.81 10.72 4.20
CA LEU A 17 2.63 10.69 3.33
C LEU A 17 2.26 9.24 2.94
N CYS A 18 3.26 8.39 2.66
CA CYS A 18 3.02 6.97 2.42
C CYS A 18 2.44 6.28 3.66
N ALA A 19 2.93 6.60 4.87
CA ALA A 19 2.38 6.07 6.13
C ALA A 19 0.90 6.44 6.32
N VAL A 20 0.53 7.69 6.01
CA VAL A 20 -0.86 8.16 6.03
C VAL A 20 -1.70 7.36 5.04
N LEU A 21 -1.24 7.15 3.82
CA LEU A 21 -1.97 6.35 2.82
C LEU A 21 -2.13 4.89 3.25
N HIS A 22 -1.08 4.29 3.82
CA HIS A 22 -1.10 2.93 4.37
C HIS A 22 -2.13 2.75 5.49
N LEU A 23 -2.47 3.81 6.22
CA LEU A 23 -3.49 3.83 7.26
C LEU A 23 -4.89 4.15 6.71
N LEU A 24 -5.02 5.22 5.92
CA LEU A 24 -6.31 5.73 5.46
C LEU A 24 -7.00 4.78 4.48
N ILE A 25 -6.26 4.14 3.57
CA ILE A 25 -6.85 3.25 2.56
C ILE A 25 -7.58 2.06 3.22
N PRO A 26 -6.95 1.30 4.14
CA PRO A 26 -7.65 0.25 4.88
C PRO A 26 -8.86 0.75 5.68
N LEU A 27 -8.73 1.85 6.42
CA LEU A 27 -9.82 2.39 7.24
C LEU A 27 -11.00 2.83 6.40
N TYR A 28 -10.75 3.57 5.31
CA TYR A 28 -11.78 4.00 4.38
C TYR A 28 -12.46 2.80 3.72
N THR A 29 -11.70 1.77 3.34
CA THR A 29 -12.24 0.55 2.77
C THR A 29 -13.21 -0.11 3.74
N ARG A 30 -12.78 -0.36 4.99
CA ARG A 30 -13.63 -1.00 6.01
C ARG A 30 -14.91 -0.20 6.28
N ALA A 31 -14.81 1.13 6.33
CA ALA A 31 -15.95 2.01 6.52
C ALA A 31 -16.92 2.02 5.32
N SER A 32 -16.42 1.72 4.12
CA SER A 32 -17.21 1.73 2.87
C SER A 32 -17.90 0.40 2.56
N VAL A 33 -17.47 -0.73 3.15
CA VAL A 33 -18.08 -2.04 2.90
C VAL A 33 -19.59 -2.05 3.22
N PRO A 34 -20.07 -1.53 4.36
CA PRO A 34 -21.50 -1.56 4.70
C PRO A 34 -22.39 -0.73 3.76
N THR A 35 -21.82 0.28 3.11
CA THR A 35 -22.54 1.22 2.21
C THR A 35 -22.30 0.89 0.73
N SER A 36 -21.99 -0.37 0.43
CA SER A 36 -21.72 -0.83 -0.93
C SER A 36 -22.94 -0.66 -1.83
N ASN A 37 -22.71 -0.07 -3.00
CA ASN A 37 -23.65 0.18 -4.07
C ASN A 37 -23.03 -0.26 -5.41
N VAL A 38 -23.78 -0.13 -6.50
CA VAL A 38 -23.37 -0.58 -7.84
C VAL A 38 -22.03 0.03 -8.29
N SER A 39 -21.68 1.24 -7.84
CA SER A 39 -20.42 1.89 -8.24
C SER A 39 -19.19 1.37 -7.51
N ASN A 40 -19.27 1.05 -6.22
CA ASN A 40 -18.12 0.71 -5.38
C ASN A 40 -18.04 -0.77 -4.95
N VAL A 41 -19.10 -1.57 -5.15
CA VAL A 41 -19.19 -2.96 -4.66
C VAL A 41 -17.99 -3.82 -5.08
N ALA A 42 -17.55 -3.73 -6.34
CA ALA A 42 -16.44 -4.55 -6.83
C ALA A 42 -15.10 -4.13 -6.20
N SER A 43 -14.85 -2.83 -6.05
CA SER A 43 -13.62 -2.34 -5.41
C SER A 43 -13.58 -2.71 -3.93
N ASN A 44 -14.70 -2.52 -3.22
CA ASN A 44 -14.81 -2.88 -1.81
C ASN A 44 -14.59 -4.39 -1.59
N LEU A 45 -15.15 -5.22 -2.47
CA LEU A 45 -14.99 -6.67 -2.42
C LEU A 45 -13.53 -7.11 -2.62
N LEU A 46 -12.84 -6.52 -3.60
CA LEU A 46 -11.44 -6.85 -3.91
C LEU A 46 -10.49 -6.34 -2.83
N LEU A 47 -10.69 -5.11 -2.35
CA LEU A 47 -9.89 -4.56 -1.25
C LEU A 47 -10.13 -5.33 0.05
N GLY A 48 -11.34 -5.83 0.31
CA GLY A 48 -11.64 -6.65 1.47
C GLY A 48 -10.85 -7.98 1.52
N HIS A 49 -10.35 -8.46 0.38
CA HIS A 49 -9.49 -9.64 0.28
C HIS A 49 -7.99 -9.31 0.23
N CYS A 50 -7.62 -8.03 0.19
CA CYS A 50 -6.24 -7.60 0.32
C CYS A 50 -5.79 -7.66 1.79
N PRO A 51 -4.47 -7.74 2.08
CA PRO A 51 -3.95 -7.78 3.45
C PRO A 51 -4.04 -6.39 4.14
N LEU A 52 -5.26 -5.88 4.33
CA LEU A 52 -5.54 -4.55 4.88
C LEU A 52 -4.98 -4.37 6.30
N THR A 53 -5.13 -5.38 7.16
CA THR A 53 -4.57 -5.37 8.51
C THR A 53 -3.05 -5.29 8.50
N ALA A 54 -2.39 -5.92 7.52
CA ALA A 54 -0.94 -5.82 7.39
C ALA A 54 -0.53 -4.38 7.03
N SER A 55 -1.25 -3.74 6.11
CA SER A 55 -1.03 -2.32 5.77
C SER A 55 -1.21 -1.39 6.97
N GLU A 56 -2.24 -1.62 7.79
CA GLU A 56 -2.48 -0.86 9.03
C GLU A 56 -1.31 -1.03 10.02
N ILE A 57 -0.84 -2.27 10.24
CA ILE A 57 0.32 -2.54 11.11
C ILE A 57 1.57 -1.84 10.59
N ASN A 58 1.83 -1.89 9.28
CA ASN A 58 2.98 -1.23 8.70
C ASN A 58 2.94 0.29 8.90
N SER A 59 1.75 0.90 8.80
CA SER A 59 1.60 2.34 9.03
C SER A 59 2.08 2.77 10.42
N ILE A 60 1.83 1.95 11.45
CA ILE A 60 2.28 2.20 12.82
C ILE A 60 3.81 2.21 12.88
N ILE A 61 4.45 1.23 12.23
CA ILE A 61 5.91 1.13 12.13
C ILE A 61 6.47 2.37 11.42
N MET A 62 5.85 2.80 10.33
CA MET A 62 6.26 3.98 9.56
C MET A 62 6.11 5.26 10.39
N PHE A 63 5.00 5.47 11.10
CA PHE A 63 4.83 6.63 11.98
C PHE A 63 5.86 6.65 13.11
N ALA A 64 6.11 5.51 13.76
CA ALA A 64 7.14 5.41 14.78
C ALA A 64 8.54 5.71 14.22
N THR A 65 8.83 5.22 13.02
CA THR A 65 10.08 5.48 12.29
C THR A 65 10.24 6.95 11.95
N PHE A 66 9.18 7.63 11.52
CA PHE A 66 9.18 9.07 11.29
C PHE A 66 9.43 9.85 12.59
N LEU A 67 8.82 9.46 13.71
CA LEU A 67 9.08 10.12 15.00
C LEU A 67 10.55 10.02 15.43
N LEU A 68 11.26 8.95 15.06
CA LEU A 68 12.70 8.81 15.27
C LEU A 68 13.54 9.76 14.38
N SER A 69 13.00 10.22 13.25
CA SER A 69 13.68 11.17 12.36
C SER A 69 13.82 12.55 13.02
N ILE A 70 12.84 12.99 13.82
CA ILE A 70 12.79 14.30 14.48
C ILE A 70 14.05 14.54 15.35
N PRO A 71 14.34 13.73 16.39
CA PRO A 71 15.56 13.91 17.18
C PRO A 71 16.81 13.70 16.33
N SER A 72 16.77 12.87 15.28
CA SER A 72 17.90 12.68 14.38
C SER A 72 18.28 13.97 13.64
N ILE A 73 17.31 14.83 13.29
CA ILE A 73 17.52 16.11 12.60
C ILE A 73 18.18 17.12 13.54
N PHE A 74 17.70 17.23 14.78
CA PHE A 74 18.20 18.19 15.77
C PHE A 74 19.52 17.75 16.42
N MET A 75 19.67 16.47 16.77
CA MET A 75 20.84 15.94 17.47
C MET A 75 21.94 15.49 16.50
N LYS A 76 22.65 16.45 15.90
CA LYS A 76 23.69 16.16 14.88
C LYS A 76 24.84 15.28 15.39
N ARG A 77 25.19 15.36 16.68
CA ARG A 77 26.30 14.62 17.30
C ARG A 77 25.91 13.19 17.69
N ASN A 78 24.68 12.95 18.11
CA ASN A 78 24.21 11.62 18.48
C ASN A 78 23.58 10.92 17.27
N ARG A 79 24.26 9.89 16.73
CA ARG A 79 23.79 9.15 15.55
C ARG A 79 22.86 7.99 15.87
N VAL A 80 22.62 7.68 17.15
CA VAL A 80 21.78 6.55 17.56
C VAL A 80 20.39 6.63 16.94
N PHE A 81 19.73 7.80 17.03
CA PHE A 81 18.41 8.01 16.44
C PHE A 81 18.39 7.85 14.91
N LEU A 82 19.46 8.28 14.22
CA LEU A 82 19.56 8.12 12.77
C LEU A 82 19.73 6.65 12.37
N HIS A 83 20.50 5.87 13.14
CA HIS A 83 20.61 4.42 12.94
C HIS A 83 19.30 3.69 13.24
N LEU A 84 18.61 4.03 14.33
CA LEU A 84 17.30 3.46 14.66
C LEU A 84 16.26 3.79 13.58
N HIS A 85 16.25 5.03 13.08
CA HIS A 85 15.42 5.42 11.95
C HIS A 85 15.72 4.58 10.70
N ILE A 86 17.00 4.40 10.33
CA ILE A 86 17.39 3.54 9.20
C ILE A 86 16.89 2.10 9.36
N VAL A 87 17.04 1.51 10.55
CA VAL A 87 16.54 0.15 10.82
C VAL A 87 15.01 0.09 10.70
N GLY A 88 14.31 1.12 11.20
CA GLY A 88 12.86 1.26 11.04
C GLY A 88 12.43 1.35 9.58
N VAL A 89 13.13 2.14 8.76
CA VAL A 89 12.86 2.26 7.32
C VAL A 89 13.06 0.93 6.61
N ILE A 90 14.11 0.17 6.94
CA ILE A 90 14.35 -1.17 6.37
C ILE A 90 13.20 -2.12 6.74
N ALA A 91 12.78 -2.12 8.01
CA ALA A 91 11.67 -2.96 8.46
C ALA A 91 10.36 -2.60 7.74
N ALA A 92 10.05 -1.31 7.62
CA ALA A 92 8.89 -0.83 6.88
C ALA A 92 8.95 -1.22 5.40
N ALA A 93 10.09 -1.01 4.74
CA ALA A 93 10.28 -1.33 3.32
C ALA A 93 10.07 -2.83 3.02
N LEU A 94 10.61 -3.71 3.86
CA LEU A 94 10.42 -5.15 3.73
C LEU A 94 8.96 -5.56 3.91
N PHE A 95 8.26 -4.92 4.85
CA PHE A 95 6.86 -5.20 5.11
C PHE A 95 5.96 -4.68 3.97
N THR A 96 6.19 -3.45 3.48
CA THR A 96 5.55 -2.89 2.30
C THR A 96 5.76 -3.79 1.07
N LEU A 97 6.99 -4.27 0.88
CA LEU A 97 7.34 -5.18 -0.22
C LEU A 97 6.60 -6.51 -0.10
N ALA A 98 6.55 -7.11 1.10
CA ALA A 98 5.82 -8.36 1.32
C ALA A 98 4.32 -8.22 1.00
N ILE A 99 3.71 -7.08 1.37
CA ILE A 99 2.32 -6.77 1.01
C ILE A 99 2.17 -6.68 -0.52
N GLY A 100 3.02 -5.89 -1.19
CA GLY A 100 2.97 -5.71 -2.64
C GLY A 100 3.11 -7.04 -3.38
N VAL A 101 4.04 -7.89 -2.95
CA VAL A 101 4.26 -9.23 -3.52
C VAL A 101 3.06 -10.15 -3.28
N ALA A 102 2.43 -10.13 -2.10
CA ALA A 102 1.24 -10.94 -1.82
C ALA A 102 0.05 -10.55 -2.71
N ILE A 103 -0.15 -9.25 -2.93
CA ILE A 103 -1.20 -8.73 -3.83
C ILE A 103 -0.87 -9.10 -5.29
N TRP A 104 0.40 -8.96 -5.70
CA TRP A 104 0.85 -9.36 -7.03
C TRP A 104 0.65 -10.85 -7.30
N PHE A 105 0.95 -11.74 -6.35
CA PHE A 105 0.63 -13.17 -6.51
C PHE A 105 -0.87 -13.43 -6.67
N SER A 106 -1.70 -12.60 -6.04
CA SER A 106 -3.15 -12.69 -6.18
C SER A 106 -3.61 -12.33 -7.60
N THR A 107 -2.90 -11.45 -8.32
CA THR A 107 -3.22 -11.09 -9.72
C THR A 107 -2.99 -12.27 -10.67
N LEU A 108 -1.89 -13.01 -10.48
CA LEU A 108 -1.57 -14.21 -11.26
C LEU A 108 -2.63 -15.33 -11.13
N GLN A 109 -3.39 -15.32 -10.04
CA GLN A 109 -4.38 -16.36 -9.72
C GLN A 109 -5.82 -15.81 -9.66
N VAL A 110 -6.11 -14.64 -10.27
CA VAL A 110 -7.43 -13.99 -10.20
C VAL A 110 -8.57 -14.92 -10.58
N HIS A 111 -8.45 -15.65 -11.69
CA HIS A 111 -9.50 -16.57 -12.14
C HIS A 111 -9.78 -17.71 -11.15
N LYS A 112 -8.75 -18.19 -10.44
CA LYS A 112 -8.87 -19.23 -9.41
C LYS A 112 -9.46 -18.67 -8.11
N ASN A 113 -9.07 -17.45 -7.74
CA ASN A 113 -9.43 -16.85 -6.45
C ASN A 113 -10.82 -16.22 -6.45
N LEU A 114 -11.30 -15.71 -7.59
CA LEU A 114 -12.58 -15.00 -7.66
C LEU A 114 -13.82 -15.88 -7.47
N GLY A 115 -13.76 -17.16 -7.83
CA GLY A 115 -14.91 -18.07 -7.68
C GLY A 115 -15.32 -18.29 -6.23
N PRO A 116 -14.37 -18.69 -5.35
CA PRO A 116 -14.61 -18.75 -3.91
C PRO A 116 -15.08 -17.41 -3.32
N VAL A 117 -14.48 -16.30 -3.76
CA VAL A 117 -14.85 -14.95 -3.31
C VAL A 117 -16.30 -14.62 -3.65
N TRP A 118 -16.74 -14.91 -4.88
CA TRP A 118 -18.13 -14.72 -5.32
C TRP A 118 -19.10 -15.56 -4.49
N ASN A 119 -18.80 -16.84 -4.31
CA ASN A 119 -19.68 -17.79 -3.62
C ASN A 119 -19.80 -17.49 -2.11
N ALA A 120 -18.81 -16.83 -1.52
CA ALA A 120 -18.86 -16.37 -0.13
C ALA A 120 -19.71 -15.10 0.06
N GLN A 121 -20.10 -14.41 -1.02
CA GLN A 121 -20.89 -13.19 -0.94
C GLN A 121 -22.37 -13.46 -0.69
N THR A 122 -23.04 -12.51 -0.05
CA THR A 122 -24.49 -12.54 0.13
C THR A 122 -25.21 -12.32 -1.21
N PRO A 123 -26.46 -12.78 -1.35
CA PRO A 123 -27.26 -12.54 -2.56
C PRO A 123 -27.40 -11.05 -2.92
N ALA A 124 -27.40 -10.16 -1.92
CA ALA A 124 -27.45 -8.72 -2.13
C ALA A 124 -26.18 -8.19 -2.83
N ILE A 125 -24.99 -8.61 -2.39
CA ILE A 125 -23.73 -8.23 -3.03
C ILE A 125 -23.62 -8.83 -4.42
N GLN A 126 -24.02 -10.10 -4.60
CA GLN A 126 -24.07 -10.74 -5.92
C GLN A 126 -24.98 -9.98 -6.88
N SER A 127 -26.17 -9.55 -6.44
CA SER A 127 -27.06 -8.73 -7.26
C SER A 127 -26.44 -7.38 -7.63
N LEU A 128 -25.78 -6.69 -6.70
CA LEU A 128 -25.07 -5.44 -7.02
C LEU A 128 -23.95 -5.65 -8.05
N LEU A 129 -23.23 -6.77 -8.00
CA LEU A 129 -22.21 -7.13 -8.99
C LEU A 129 -22.83 -7.45 -10.36
N GLN A 130 -23.94 -8.19 -10.39
CA GLN A 130 -24.71 -8.47 -11.60
C GLN A 130 -25.16 -7.17 -12.27
N GLN A 131 -25.73 -6.24 -11.50
CA GLN A 131 -26.13 -4.91 -11.97
C GLN A 131 -24.93 -4.08 -12.46
N LYS A 132 -23.80 -4.12 -11.75
CA LYS A 132 -22.60 -3.35 -12.12
C LYS A 132 -22.02 -3.79 -13.46
N PHE A 133 -21.91 -5.10 -13.67
CA PHE A 133 -21.22 -5.68 -14.82
C PHE A 133 -22.17 -6.12 -15.94
N GLN A 134 -23.48 -5.94 -15.76
CA GLN A 134 -24.51 -6.34 -16.73
C GLN A 134 -24.36 -7.81 -17.13
N CYS A 135 -24.26 -8.68 -16.13
CA CYS A 135 -24.01 -10.11 -16.27
C CYS A 135 -24.88 -10.89 -15.27
N CYS A 136 -25.02 -12.20 -15.47
CA CYS A 136 -25.85 -13.06 -14.62
C CYS A 136 -25.07 -14.30 -14.18
N GLY A 137 -25.14 -14.64 -12.90
CA GLY A 137 -24.42 -15.78 -12.32
C GLY A 137 -22.89 -15.70 -12.47
N TYR A 138 -22.14 -16.57 -11.81
CA TYR A 138 -20.67 -16.50 -11.87
C TYR A 138 -20.08 -17.22 -13.09
N THR A 139 -20.16 -18.56 -13.12
CA THR A 139 -19.72 -19.41 -14.25
C THR A 139 -20.90 -19.91 -15.07
N ASN A 140 -22.02 -20.22 -14.42
CA ASN A 140 -23.25 -20.62 -15.06
C ASN A 140 -24.27 -19.46 -14.97
N PRO A 141 -24.66 -18.87 -16.12
CA PRO A 141 -25.61 -17.76 -16.12
C PRO A 141 -26.98 -18.10 -15.57
N ALA A 142 -27.37 -19.38 -15.56
CA ALA A 142 -28.65 -19.82 -15.00
C ALA A 142 -28.69 -19.79 -13.46
N LEU A 143 -27.52 -19.74 -12.79
CA LEU A 143 -27.40 -19.66 -11.33
C LEU A 143 -27.26 -18.20 -10.89
N PHE A 144 -28.22 -17.36 -11.28
CA PHE A 144 -28.24 -15.93 -10.99
C PHE A 144 -29.15 -15.60 -9.82
N VAL A 145 -28.86 -14.51 -9.12
CA VAL A 145 -29.79 -13.90 -8.17
C VAL A 145 -30.77 -13.06 -8.97
N LYS A 146 -32.08 -13.31 -8.82
CA LYS A 146 -33.11 -12.58 -9.57
C LYS A 146 -33.12 -11.12 -9.14
N ASP A 147 -32.91 -10.22 -10.10
CA ASP A 147 -32.86 -8.77 -9.87
C ASP A 147 -33.32 -7.99 -11.12
N ALA A 148 -33.10 -6.66 -11.12
CA ALA A 148 -33.50 -5.79 -12.23
C ALA A 148 -32.73 -6.06 -13.54
N THR A 149 -31.56 -6.71 -13.48
CA THR A 149 -30.73 -7.05 -14.65
C THR A 149 -31.02 -8.48 -15.11
N CYS A 150 -31.06 -9.42 -14.16
CA CYS A 150 -31.30 -10.83 -14.41
C CYS A 150 -32.75 -11.19 -14.01
N ILE A 151 -33.69 -10.91 -14.92
CA ILE A 151 -35.13 -11.07 -14.67
C ILE A 151 -35.59 -12.53 -14.85
N ASN A 152 -35.06 -13.20 -15.87
CA ASN A 152 -35.40 -14.57 -16.24
C ASN A 152 -34.21 -15.27 -16.93
N ALA A 153 -34.31 -16.58 -17.12
CA ALA A 153 -33.24 -17.40 -17.71
C ALA A 153 -32.90 -16.99 -19.16
N ALA A 154 -33.86 -16.47 -19.93
CA ALA A 154 -33.60 -16.02 -21.30
C ALA A 154 -32.72 -14.75 -21.33
N THR A 155 -33.00 -13.78 -20.45
CA THR A 155 -32.15 -12.60 -20.26
C THR A 155 -30.77 -12.99 -19.74
N ALA A 156 -30.70 -13.93 -18.79
CA ALA A 156 -29.44 -14.40 -18.25
C ALA A 156 -28.57 -15.12 -19.30
N ALA A 157 -29.16 -15.92 -20.18
CA ALA A 157 -28.46 -16.55 -21.30
C ALA A 157 -27.92 -15.52 -22.31
N ARG A 158 -28.61 -14.39 -22.48
CA ARG A 158 -28.17 -13.30 -23.36
C ARG A 158 -27.00 -12.50 -22.77
N LEU A 159 -27.04 -12.20 -21.47
CA LEU A 159 -26.00 -11.41 -20.80
C LEU A 159 -24.73 -12.22 -20.49
N GLY A 160 -24.88 -13.52 -20.25
CA GLY A 160 -23.76 -14.41 -19.97
C GLY A 160 -23.18 -14.26 -18.56
N PRO A 161 -22.08 -14.99 -18.28
CA PRO A 161 -21.53 -15.14 -16.93
C PRO A 161 -20.72 -13.93 -16.45
N CYS A 162 -20.77 -13.64 -15.15
CA CYS A 162 -20.01 -12.56 -14.53
C CYS A 162 -18.51 -12.83 -14.36
N SER A 163 -18.06 -14.09 -14.49
CA SER A 163 -16.64 -14.46 -14.27
C SER A 163 -15.67 -13.69 -15.17
N THR A 164 -16.02 -13.43 -16.43
CA THR A 164 -15.19 -12.68 -17.37
C THR A 164 -15.12 -11.18 -17.05
N PRO A 165 -16.24 -10.42 -16.99
CA PRO A 165 -16.18 -8.98 -16.71
C PRO A 165 -15.64 -8.68 -15.31
N LEU A 166 -15.99 -9.49 -14.30
CA LEU A 166 -15.42 -9.36 -12.96
C LEU A 166 -13.92 -9.67 -12.95
N GLY A 167 -13.48 -10.70 -13.67
CA GLY A 167 -12.07 -11.06 -13.81
C GLY A 167 -11.22 -9.95 -14.44
N VAL A 168 -11.71 -9.35 -15.54
CA VAL A 168 -11.01 -8.22 -16.20
C VAL A 168 -10.92 -7.02 -15.27
N TYR A 169 -12.00 -6.69 -14.56
CA TYR A 169 -11.99 -5.61 -13.58
C TYR A 169 -11.01 -5.89 -12.43
N ALA A 170 -11.05 -7.11 -11.88
CA ALA A 170 -10.20 -7.50 -10.76
C ALA A 170 -8.71 -7.46 -11.11
N ASN A 171 -8.33 -7.96 -12.29
CA ASN A 171 -6.94 -7.87 -12.77
C ASN A 171 -6.49 -6.41 -12.81
N ARG A 172 -7.20 -5.53 -13.53
CA ARG A 172 -6.84 -4.11 -13.66
C ARG A 172 -6.80 -3.40 -12.32
N PHE A 173 -7.75 -3.69 -11.44
CA PHE A 173 -7.82 -3.06 -10.13
C PHE A 173 -6.65 -3.49 -9.25
N LEU A 174 -6.39 -4.79 -9.15
CA LEU A 174 -5.26 -5.30 -8.37
C LEU A 174 -3.91 -4.88 -8.96
N ASP A 175 -3.81 -4.71 -10.28
CA ASP A 175 -2.63 -4.18 -10.97
C ASP A 175 -2.26 -2.77 -10.47
N ILE A 176 -3.26 -1.90 -10.37
CA ILE A 176 -3.09 -0.55 -9.82
C ILE A 176 -2.67 -0.63 -8.34
N VAL A 177 -3.32 -1.50 -7.57
CA VAL A 177 -3.05 -1.62 -6.13
C VAL A 177 -1.61 -2.10 -5.90
N PHE A 178 -1.17 -3.22 -6.47
CA PHE A 178 0.19 -3.70 -6.21
C PHE A 178 1.25 -2.72 -6.74
N THR A 179 1.00 -2.07 -7.88
CA THR A 179 1.93 -1.07 -8.44
C THR A 179 2.08 0.11 -7.49
N THR A 180 1.00 0.52 -6.83
CA THR A 180 1.03 1.56 -5.79
C THR A 180 1.91 1.14 -4.62
N PHE A 181 1.80 -0.10 -4.14
CA PHE A 181 2.67 -0.62 -3.06
C PHE A 181 4.15 -0.69 -3.47
N PHE A 182 4.47 -1.08 -4.71
CA PHE A 182 5.85 -0.99 -5.21
C PHE A 182 6.34 0.45 -5.32
N GLY A 183 5.45 1.40 -5.63
CA GLY A 183 5.74 2.83 -5.57
C GLY A 183 6.11 3.29 -4.16
N PHE A 184 5.41 2.81 -3.13
CA PHE A 184 5.77 3.09 -1.73
C PHE A 184 7.15 2.52 -1.37
N VAL A 185 7.46 1.29 -1.79
CA VAL A 185 8.80 0.70 -1.61
C VAL A 185 9.88 1.57 -2.26
N ALA A 186 9.62 2.14 -3.44
CA ALA A 186 10.57 3.04 -4.08
C ALA A 186 10.84 4.30 -3.24
N VAL A 187 9.80 4.88 -2.61
CA VAL A 187 9.97 6.00 -1.66
C VAL A 187 10.79 5.57 -0.44
N ASP A 188 10.51 4.40 0.13
CA ASP A 188 11.25 3.84 1.27
C ASP A 188 12.74 3.69 0.94
N MET A 189 13.06 3.18 -0.26
CA MET A 189 14.43 3.03 -0.75
C MET A 189 15.14 4.37 -0.95
N MET A 190 14.44 5.38 -1.48
CA MET A 190 15.00 6.73 -1.63
C MET A 190 15.28 7.39 -0.28
N LEU A 191 14.38 7.22 0.70
CA LEU A 191 14.61 7.66 2.08
C LEU A 191 15.82 6.94 2.67
N LEU A 192 15.91 5.62 2.54
CA LEU A 192 17.04 4.83 3.03
C LEU A 192 18.37 5.33 2.46
N LEU A 193 18.47 5.53 1.15
CA LEU A 193 19.66 6.06 0.50
C LEU A 193 20.01 7.46 1.01
N SER A 194 19.02 8.35 1.13
CA SER A 194 19.24 9.71 1.65
C SER A 194 19.72 9.71 3.11
N ALA A 195 19.20 8.80 3.94
CA ALA A 195 19.61 8.62 5.33
C ALA A 195 21.05 8.10 5.43
N LEU A 196 21.43 7.13 4.60
CA LEU A 196 22.80 6.63 4.52
C LEU A 196 23.79 7.71 4.06
N CYS A 197 23.42 8.52 3.07
CA CYS A 197 24.20 9.70 2.68
C CYS A 197 24.37 10.69 3.83
N LEU A 198 23.31 10.93 4.62
CA LEU A 198 23.36 11.81 5.79
C LEU A 198 24.27 11.24 6.90
N VAL A 199 24.26 9.92 7.13
CA VAL A 199 25.20 9.27 8.05
C VAL A 199 26.64 9.50 7.60
N LYS A 200 26.93 9.30 6.32
CA LYS A 200 28.27 9.50 5.75
C LYS A 200 28.73 10.94 5.88
N ASP A 201 27.89 11.92 5.53
CA ASP A 201 28.19 13.35 5.66
C ASP A 201 28.52 13.74 7.11
N ARG A 202 27.73 13.26 8.08
CA ARG A 202 27.99 13.51 9.50
C ARG A 202 29.31 12.89 9.97
N LYS A 203 29.64 11.68 9.48
CA LYS A 203 30.89 10.97 9.79
C LYS A 203 32.11 11.68 9.25
N GLU A 204 32.03 12.19 8.03
CA GLU A 204 33.12 12.96 7.42
C GLU A 204 33.36 14.27 8.17
N LYS A 205 32.30 15.02 8.51
CA LYS A 205 32.42 16.27 9.29
C LYS A 205 33.02 16.08 10.66
N GLU A 206 32.63 15.02 11.37
CA GLU A 206 33.23 14.70 12.67
C GLU A 206 34.71 14.33 12.53
N ARG A 207 35.08 13.56 11.49
CA ARG A 207 36.49 13.25 11.22
C ARG A 207 37.30 14.51 10.95
N TYR A 208 36.80 15.44 10.14
CA TYR A 208 37.51 16.71 9.88
C TYR A 208 37.66 17.53 11.14
N LYS A 209 36.61 17.63 11.97
CA LYS A 209 36.68 18.31 13.26
C LYS A 209 37.78 17.73 14.16
N LEU A 210 37.87 16.39 14.26
CA LEU A 210 38.91 15.72 15.05
C LEU A 210 40.33 15.93 14.47
N ILE A 211 40.46 16.10 13.15
CA ILE A 211 41.75 16.40 12.52
C ILE A 211 42.16 17.85 12.81
N ASP A 212 41.23 18.80 12.74
CA ASP A 212 41.48 20.22 13.02
C ASP A 212 41.88 20.41 14.49
N GLU A 213 41.17 19.75 15.42
CA GLU A 213 41.51 19.71 16.85
C GLU A 213 42.94 19.19 17.09
N LYS A 214 43.39 18.16 16.34
CA LYS A 214 44.76 17.63 16.44
C LYS A 214 45.83 18.55 15.86
N ARG A 215 45.48 19.41 14.91
CA ARG A 215 46.42 20.32 14.23
C ARG A 215 46.61 21.66 14.97
N GLY A 216 45.99 21.83 16.14
CA GLY A 216 46.09 23.05 16.94
C GLY A 216 45.32 24.23 16.35
N TRP A 217 44.51 23.98 15.32
CA TRP A 217 43.60 24.98 14.76
C TRP A 217 42.33 24.86 15.60
N GLY A 218 42.21 25.71 16.62
CA GLY A 218 41.06 25.72 17.52
C GLY A 218 39.75 25.81 16.73
N SER A 219 38.73 25.11 17.25
CA SER A 219 37.33 25.09 16.80
C SER A 219 36.91 26.33 16.01
N ILE A 220 36.83 26.24 14.69
CA ILE A 220 36.06 27.18 13.85
C ILE A 220 34.61 26.67 13.76
#